data_AF-A0AAW2LF97-F1
#
_entry.id   AF-A0AAW2LF97-F1
#
_cell.length_a   1.000
_cell.length_b   1.000
_cell.length_c   1.000
_cell.angle_alpha   90.00
_cell.angle_beta   90.00
_cell.angle_gamma   90.00
#
_symmetry.space_group_name_H-M   'P 1'
#
loop_
_entity.id
_entity.type
_entity.pdbx_description
1 polymer ?
#
loop_
_entity_poly.entity_id
_entity_poly.type
_entity_poly.pdbx_seq_one_letter_code
_entity_poly.pdbx_strand_id
1 'polypeptide(L)'
;MLASESSAAPASTVDELHRDKSKLHDEIQEKETLLEELQKKVNEAGNKAKELKISFENLCESAKSEIDALAEAELELMMIEKDLQEAEAESHRKASIICPESEIQALGGCKESDPEQLSAQLSRLKQRLERESQRFPESIDDLRMLCEKKERKISRKQQTYKAFQEKLEACEKALELRWSKFQRNATLLKRQLTWQFNGHLKKKGISGQIKVSYEEQTLSVEVKMPQDASSSSVRDTRGLSGGERSFSTLCFALALHEMTEAPFRAMDEFDVFMDAVSRKISLDAIVDFALTHGSQWIFITPHDISMVKHDERIKKQQMAAPRG
;
A
#
# COMPACT_ATOMS: atom_id res chain seq x y z
N MET A 1 88.07 19.50 24.30
CA MET A 1 87.16 18.51 24.90
C MET A 1 86.48 19.20 26.06
N LEU A 2 85.17 19.42 26.15
CA LEU A 2 84.01 18.88 25.46
C LEU A 2 82.92 19.97 25.41
N ALA A 3 82.12 19.93 24.35
CA ALA A 3 81.07 20.88 24.04
C ALA A 3 79.83 20.70 24.94
N SER A 4 79.08 21.80 25.01
CA SER A 4 77.71 21.95 25.51
C SER A 4 76.73 20.91 24.98
N GLU A 5 75.72 20.57 25.78
CA GLU A 5 74.35 20.46 25.27
C GLU A 5 73.33 20.57 26.42
N SER A 6 72.56 21.65 26.37
CA SER A 6 71.36 21.87 27.19
C SER A 6 70.22 21.01 26.65
N SER A 7 69.77 20.04 27.43
CA SER A 7 68.55 19.27 27.15
C SER A 7 67.32 20.11 27.53
N ALA A 8 66.68 20.70 26.54
CA ALA A 8 65.35 21.28 26.63
C ALA A 8 64.37 20.40 25.86
N ALA A 9 63.49 19.69 26.56
CA ALA A 9 62.30 19.02 26.04
C ALA A 9 61.29 18.81 27.20
N PRO A 10 59.96 18.74 26.98
CA PRO A 10 59.18 19.16 25.81
C PRO A 10 57.88 19.88 26.21
N ALA A 11 57.81 21.21 26.08
CA ALA A 11 56.51 21.91 26.13
C ALA A 11 55.64 21.60 24.89
N SER A 12 56.27 21.27 23.76
CA SER A 12 55.65 21.06 22.45
C SER A 12 54.71 19.84 22.37
N THR A 13 54.98 18.76 23.10
CA THR A 13 54.25 17.49 22.96
C THR A 13 52.91 17.50 23.71
N VAL A 14 52.84 18.27 24.81
CA VAL A 14 51.60 18.41 25.59
C VAL A 14 50.61 19.33 24.89
N ASP A 15 51.10 20.40 24.26
CA ASP A 15 50.26 21.33 23.48
C ASP A 15 49.67 20.69 22.21
N GLU A 16 50.42 19.79 21.54
CA GLU A 16 49.91 18.99 20.43
C GLU A 16 48.80 18.03 20.86
N LEU A 17 49.00 17.30 21.97
CA LEU A 17 47.97 16.42 22.54
C LEU A 17 46.73 17.20 23.00
N HIS A 18 46.89 18.41 23.52
CA HIS A 18 45.77 19.28 23.87
C HIS A 18 44.98 19.74 22.63
N ARG A 19 45.66 20.05 21.51
CA ARG A 19 44.99 20.38 20.25
C ARG A 19 44.24 19.19 19.66
N ASP A 20 44.82 18.00 19.67
CA ASP A 20 44.18 16.80 19.15
C ASP A 20 42.98 16.39 20.00
N LYS A 21 43.08 16.53 21.33
CA LYS A 21 41.94 16.33 22.24
C LYS A 21 40.81 17.33 21.97
N SER A 22 41.14 18.59 21.67
CA SER A 22 40.13 19.60 21.31
C SER A 22 39.44 19.26 19.99
N LYS A 23 40.19 18.88 18.95
CA LYS A 23 39.62 18.46 17.66
C LYS A 23 38.72 17.23 17.78
N LEU A 24 39.14 16.24 18.56
CA LEU A 24 38.32 15.06 18.83
C LEU A 24 37.05 15.42 19.60
N HIS A 25 37.11 16.40 20.50
CA HIS A 25 35.94 16.88 21.22
C HIS A 25 34.96 17.59 20.27
N ASP A 26 35.46 18.43 19.37
CA ASP A 26 34.65 19.11 18.35
C ASP A 26 34.00 18.09 17.38
N GLU A 27 34.74 17.07 16.95
CA GLU A 27 34.20 15.98 16.11
C GLU A 27 33.14 15.13 16.85
N ILE A 28 33.31 14.91 18.15
CA ILE A 28 32.32 14.22 18.98
C ILE A 28 31.05 15.06 19.07
N GLN A 29 31.17 16.37 19.36
CA GLN A 29 30.01 17.27 19.39
C GLN A 29 29.29 17.31 18.04
N GLU A 30 30.01 17.40 16.93
CA GLU A 30 29.41 17.41 15.59
C GLU A 30 28.65 16.11 15.32
N LYS A 31 29.22 14.95 15.66
CA LYS A 31 28.53 13.66 15.51
C LYS A 31 27.32 13.53 16.44
N GLU A 32 27.39 14.04 17.67
CA GLU A 32 26.24 14.08 18.59
C GLU A 32 25.09 14.90 17.99
N THR A 33 25.37 16.07 17.40
CA THR A 33 24.34 16.89 16.73
C THR A 33 23.69 16.19 15.53
N LEU A 34 24.48 15.50 14.69
CA LEU A 34 23.96 14.73 13.56
C LEU A 34 23.10 13.53 13.99
N LEU A 35 23.47 12.90 15.12
CA LEU A 35 22.70 11.80 15.69
C LEU A 35 21.34 12.31 16.16
N GLU A 36 21.29 13.47 16.84
CA GLU A 36 20.04 14.11 17.24
C GLU A 36 19.15 14.47 16.03
N GLU A 37 19.73 14.98 14.94
CA GLU A 37 18.97 15.27 13.71
C GLU A 37 18.41 14.01 13.03
N LEU A 38 19.20 12.93 12.94
CA LEU A 38 18.75 11.65 12.40
C LEU A 38 17.62 11.07 13.26
N GLN A 39 17.75 11.18 14.58
CA GLN A 39 16.74 10.70 15.51
C GLN A 39 15.43 11.47 15.38
N LYS A 40 15.49 12.80 15.15
CA LYS A 40 14.32 13.59 14.75
C LYS A 40 13.69 13.09 13.47
N LYS A 41 14.45 12.87 12.40
CA LYS A 41 13.92 12.39 11.11
C LYS A 41 13.28 11.01 11.19
N VAL A 42 13.88 10.09 11.97
CA VAL A 42 13.31 8.75 12.23
C VAL A 42 11.99 8.88 12.98
N ASN A 43 11.92 9.74 13.99
CA ASN A 43 10.68 10.00 14.73
C ASN A 43 9.60 10.61 13.83
N GLU A 44 9.96 11.57 12.96
CA GLU A 44 9.03 12.16 11.98
C GLU A 44 8.50 11.12 10.98
N ALA A 45 9.38 10.28 10.42
CA ALA A 45 8.97 9.21 9.52
C ALA A 45 8.08 8.17 10.22
N GLY A 46 8.41 7.82 11.47
CA GLY A 46 7.60 6.94 12.30
C GLY A 46 6.22 7.52 12.61
N ASN A 47 6.13 8.83 12.86
CA ASN A 47 4.85 9.51 13.08
C ASN A 47 4.01 9.55 11.80
N LYS A 48 4.60 9.86 10.64
CA LYS A 48 3.91 9.82 9.35
C LYS A 48 3.39 8.42 9.01
N ALA A 49 4.17 7.37 9.29
CA ALA A 49 3.73 5.99 9.09
C ALA A 49 2.54 5.62 9.98
N LYS A 50 2.55 6.08 11.25
CA LYS A 50 1.42 5.91 12.17
C LYS A 50 0.18 6.66 11.69
N GLU A 51 0.31 7.91 11.25
CA GLU A 51 -0.79 8.70 10.69
C GLU A 51 -1.40 8.03 9.45
N LEU A 52 -0.57 7.55 8.52
CA LEU A 52 -1.01 6.80 7.34
C LEU A 52 -1.76 5.52 7.73
N LYS A 53 -1.25 4.77 8.71
CA LYS A 53 -1.89 3.57 9.21
C LYS A 53 -3.28 3.86 9.80
N ILE A 54 -3.37 4.88 10.67
CA ILE A 54 -4.65 5.33 11.26
C ILE A 54 -5.61 5.78 10.15
N SER A 55 -5.13 6.53 9.15
CA SER A 55 -5.96 6.98 8.04
C SER A 55 -6.53 5.82 7.21
N PHE A 56 -5.76 4.75 7.04
CA PHE A 56 -6.18 3.56 6.32
C PHE A 56 -7.21 2.75 7.12
N GLU A 57 -6.97 2.56 8.42
CA GLU A 57 -7.91 1.89 9.34
C GLU A 57 -9.25 2.63 9.39
N ASN A 58 -9.23 3.97 9.52
CA ASN A 58 -10.44 4.80 9.48
C ASN A 58 -11.20 4.67 8.14
N LEU A 59 -10.48 4.58 7.02
CA LEU A 59 -11.10 4.41 5.70
C LEU A 59 -11.77 3.03 5.58
N CYS A 60 -11.12 1.98 6.08
CA CYS A 60 -11.69 0.64 6.12
C CYS A 60 -12.95 0.57 7.01
N GLU A 61 -12.92 1.20 8.19
CA GLU A 61 -14.11 1.30 9.06
C GLU A 61 -15.24 2.08 8.40
N SER A 62 -14.94 3.20 7.75
CA SER A 62 -15.93 3.99 7.00
C SER A 62 -16.55 3.17 5.87
N ALA A 63 -15.73 2.48 5.06
CA ALA A 63 -16.22 1.64 3.97
C ALA A 63 -17.09 0.50 4.49
N LYS A 64 -16.71 -0.12 5.62
CA LYS A 64 -17.51 -1.17 6.26
C LYS A 64 -18.86 -0.64 6.75
N SER A 65 -18.87 0.52 7.41
CA SER A 65 -20.11 1.16 7.85
C SER A 65 -21.03 1.51 6.68
N GLU A 66 -20.49 1.93 5.54
CA GLU A 66 -21.28 2.20 4.33
C GLU A 66 -21.87 0.91 3.73
N ILE A 67 -21.12 -0.19 3.73
CA ILE A 67 -21.60 -1.52 3.30
C ILE A 67 -22.73 -2.01 4.20
N ASP A 68 -22.56 -1.90 5.52
CA ASP A 68 -23.58 -2.33 6.50
C ASP A 68 -24.86 -1.48 6.35
N ALA A 69 -24.73 -0.16 6.18
CA ALA A 69 -25.86 0.74 5.93
C ALA A 69 -26.57 0.45 4.60
N LEU A 70 -25.85 -0.01 3.58
CA LEU A 70 -26.42 -0.42 2.30
C LEU A 70 -27.22 -1.73 2.46
N ALA A 71 -26.68 -2.72 3.16
CA ALA A 71 -27.39 -3.97 3.45
C ALA A 71 -28.69 -3.72 4.24
N GLU A 72 -28.67 -2.82 5.22
CA GLU A 72 -29.86 -2.43 5.98
C GLU A 72 -30.88 -1.70 5.10
N ALA A 73 -30.43 -0.79 4.23
CA ALA A 73 -31.30 -0.11 3.28
C ALA A 73 -31.94 -1.05 2.25
N GLU A 74 -31.21 -2.07 1.78
CA GLU A 74 -31.75 -3.12 0.89
C GLU A 74 -32.84 -3.93 1.58
N LEU A 75 -32.65 -4.32 2.84
CA LEU A 75 -33.67 -5.02 3.63
C LEU A 75 -34.92 -4.16 3.84
N GLU A 76 -34.76 -2.89 4.20
CA GLU A 76 -35.88 -1.96 4.33
C GLU A 76 -36.68 -1.82 3.02
N LEU A 77 -35.98 -1.73 1.89
CA LEU A 77 -36.60 -1.57 0.57
C LEU A 77 -37.42 -2.83 0.22
N MET A 78 -36.85 -4.02 0.47
CA MET A 78 -37.52 -5.30 0.27
C MET A 78 -38.78 -5.44 1.13
N MET A 79 -38.75 -4.98 2.40
CA MET A 79 -39.93 -4.97 3.27
C MET A 79 -41.01 -4.01 2.76
N ILE A 80 -40.63 -2.81 2.33
CA ILE A 80 -41.58 -1.81 1.82
C ILE A 80 -42.24 -2.26 0.51
N GLU A 81 -41.50 -2.90 -0.40
CA GLU A 81 -42.04 -3.47 -1.64
C GLU A 81 -43.06 -4.58 -1.36
N LYS A 82 -42.77 -5.43 -0.37
CA LYS A 82 -43.71 -6.47 0.08
C LYS A 82 -44.98 -5.86 0.66
N ASP A 83 -44.85 -4.88 1.56
CA ASP A 83 -46.00 -4.17 2.14
C ASP A 83 -46.85 -3.46 1.07
N LEU A 84 -46.21 -2.93 0.02
CA LEU A 84 -46.90 -2.30 -1.10
C LEU A 84 -47.69 -3.34 -1.91
N GLN A 85 -47.08 -4.48 -2.25
CA GLN A 85 -47.79 -5.56 -2.95
C GLN A 85 -48.98 -6.10 -2.14
N GLU A 86 -48.81 -6.26 -0.82
CA GLU A 86 -49.90 -6.69 0.06
C GLU A 86 -51.04 -5.65 0.10
N ALA A 87 -50.70 -4.36 0.20
CA ALA A 87 -51.69 -3.28 0.18
C ALA A 87 -52.43 -3.18 -1.17
N GLU A 88 -51.71 -3.34 -2.30
CA GLU A 88 -52.30 -3.37 -3.64
C GLU A 88 -53.22 -4.57 -3.82
N ALA A 89 -52.81 -5.77 -3.40
CA ALA A 89 -53.63 -6.98 -3.48
C ALA A 89 -54.90 -6.87 -2.61
N GLU A 90 -54.78 -6.32 -1.40
CA GLU A 90 -55.90 -6.07 -0.49
C GLU A 90 -56.86 -5.03 -1.08
N SER A 91 -56.32 -3.96 -1.67
CA SER A 91 -57.10 -2.92 -2.37
C SER A 91 -57.84 -3.50 -3.58
N HIS A 92 -57.17 -4.27 -4.44
CA HIS A 92 -57.78 -4.95 -5.58
C HIS A 92 -58.88 -5.91 -5.15
N ARG A 93 -58.64 -6.70 -4.09
CA ARG A 93 -59.65 -7.60 -3.53
C ARG A 93 -60.87 -6.83 -3.03
N LYS A 94 -60.67 -5.74 -2.29
CA LYS A 94 -61.77 -4.88 -1.80
C LYS A 94 -62.53 -4.25 -2.97
N ALA A 95 -61.83 -3.72 -3.97
CA ALA A 95 -62.43 -3.12 -5.16
C ALA A 95 -63.27 -4.13 -5.95
N SER A 96 -62.77 -5.36 -6.14
CA SER A 96 -63.50 -6.42 -6.88
C SER A 96 -64.77 -6.90 -6.18
N ILE A 97 -64.89 -6.75 -4.86
CA ILE A 97 -66.13 -7.01 -4.10
C ILE A 97 -67.12 -5.85 -4.27
N ILE A 98 -66.62 -4.63 -4.50
CA ILE A 98 -67.44 -3.42 -4.63
C ILE A 98 -68.02 -3.31 -6.05
N CYS A 99 -67.19 -3.53 -7.07
CA CYS A 99 -67.58 -3.50 -8.48
C CYS A 99 -66.71 -4.47 -9.29
N PRO A 100 -67.24 -5.63 -9.71
CA PRO A 100 -66.57 -6.52 -10.64
C PRO A 100 -66.27 -5.79 -11.94
N GLU A 101 -65.10 -6.06 -12.55
CA GLU A 101 -64.68 -5.42 -13.81
C GLU A 101 -65.70 -5.60 -14.96
N SER A 102 -66.50 -6.67 -14.88
CA SER A 102 -67.64 -6.95 -15.76
C SER A 102 -68.82 -5.98 -15.61
N GLU A 103 -69.05 -5.38 -14.44
CA GLU A 103 -70.07 -4.33 -14.25
C GLU A 103 -69.64 -2.99 -14.86
N ILE A 104 -68.33 -2.69 -14.85
CA ILE A 104 -67.77 -1.48 -15.47
C ILE A 104 -67.87 -1.56 -17.01
N GLN A 105 -67.64 -2.74 -17.58
CA GLN A 105 -67.84 -3.00 -19.02
C GLN A 105 -69.33 -2.97 -19.42
N ALA A 106 -70.25 -3.30 -18.52
CA ALA A 106 -71.69 -3.21 -18.75
C ALA A 106 -72.25 -1.77 -18.72
N LEU A 107 -71.49 -0.78 -18.25
CA LEU A 107 -71.85 0.65 -18.31
C LEU A 107 -71.73 1.27 -19.72
N GLY A 108 -71.49 0.45 -20.74
CA GLY A 108 -71.47 0.82 -22.15
C GLY A 108 -72.81 1.42 -22.63
N GLY A 109 -72.96 2.73 -22.45
CA GLY A 109 -73.96 3.57 -23.10
C GLY A 109 -75.28 3.65 -22.36
N CYS A 110 -75.48 4.74 -21.61
CA CYS A 110 -76.78 5.14 -21.09
C CYS A 110 -77.77 5.31 -22.25
N LYS A 111 -78.63 4.31 -22.48
CA LYS A 111 -79.88 4.50 -23.22
C LYS A 111 -80.96 4.90 -22.22
N GLU A 112 -81.53 6.08 -22.47
CA GLU A 112 -82.78 6.65 -21.92
C GLU A 112 -83.30 5.95 -20.66
N SER A 113 -82.74 6.29 -19.50
CA SER A 113 -83.24 5.84 -18.20
C SER A 113 -84.08 6.95 -17.57
N ASP A 114 -85.24 6.58 -17.01
CA ASP A 114 -86.18 7.48 -16.35
C ASP A 114 -85.50 8.24 -15.17
N PRO A 115 -85.88 9.50 -14.88
CA PRO A 115 -85.26 10.30 -13.81
C PRO A 115 -85.37 9.65 -12.42
N GLU A 116 -86.42 8.84 -12.20
CA GLU A 116 -86.64 8.09 -10.97
C GLU A 116 -85.70 6.90 -10.82
N GLN A 117 -85.30 6.26 -11.91
CA GLN A 117 -84.34 5.15 -11.87
C GLN A 117 -82.92 5.64 -11.64
N LEU A 118 -82.55 6.77 -12.24
CA LEU A 118 -81.29 7.45 -11.98
C LEU A 118 -81.21 7.94 -10.53
N SER A 119 -82.28 8.52 -9.98
CA SER A 119 -82.30 8.95 -8.58
C SER A 119 -82.26 7.77 -7.59
N ALA A 120 -82.92 6.65 -7.92
CA ALA A 120 -82.83 5.41 -7.17
C ALA A 120 -81.42 4.79 -7.20
N GLN A 121 -80.73 4.84 -8.35
CA GLN A 121 -79.33 4.40 -8.46
C GLN A 121 -78.39 5.34 -7.69
N LEU A 122 -78.59 6.65 -7.78
CA LEU A 122 -77.77 7.65 -7.12
C LEU A 122 -77.93 7.58 -5.59
N SER A 123 -79.14 7.33 -5.10
CA SER A 123 -79.40 7.09 -3.67
C SER A 123 -78.81 5.77 -3.17
N ARG A 124 -78.87 4.69 -3.97
CA ARG A 124 -78.14 3.43 -3.66
C ARG A 124 -76.63 3.64 -3.59
N LEU A 125 -76.07 4.39 -4.53
CA LEU A 125 -74.64 4.73 -4.56
C LEU A 125 -74.24 5.58 -3.35
N LYS A 126 -75.03 6.60 -3.00
CA LYS A 126 -74.80 7.42 -1.80
C LYS A 126 -74.86 6.61 -0.52
N GLN A 127 -75.86 5.75 -0.37
CA GLN A 127 -75.99 4.92 0.83
C GLN A 127 -74.88 3.86 0.94
N ARG A 128 -74.36 3.39 -0.21
CA ARG A 128 -73.20 2.50 -0.24
C ARG A 128 -71.91 3.24 0.11
N LEU A 129 -71.74 4.46 -0.38
CA LEU A 129 -70.62 5.34 -0.03
C LEU A 129 -70.60 5.66 1.47
N GLU A 130 -71.76 5.98 2.06
CA GLU A 130 -71.86 6.23 3.50
C GLU A 130 -71.47 5.01 4.35
N ARG A 131 -71.97 3.81 3.99
CA ARG A 131 -71.63 2.57 4.70
C ARG A 131 -70.13 2.27 4.64
N GLU A 132 -69.49 2.49 3.50
CA GLU A 132 -68.07 2.24 3.34
C GLU A 132 -67.21 3.32 4.03
N SER A 133 -67.64 4.58 4.03
CA SER A 133 -66.99 5.66 4.80
C SER A 133 -67.02 5.43 6.31
N GLN A 134 -68.02 4.70 6.82
CA GLN A 134 -68.09 4.26 8.22
C GLN A 134 -67.19 3.05 8.50
N ARG A 135 -66.87 2.26 7.48
CA ARG A 135 -66.11 1.00 7.58
C ARG A 135 -64.61 1.22 7.45
N PHE A 136 -64.21 2.19 6.63
CA PHE A 136 -62.84 2.66 6.46
C PHE A 136 -62.83 4.17 6.74
N PRO A 137 -62.30 4.62 7.89
CA PRO A 137 -62.35 6.03 8.30
C PRO A 137 -61.39 6.93 7.51
N GLU A 138 -60.48 6.36 6.73
CA GLU A 138 -59.50 7.10 5.92
C GLU A 138 -60.16 7.56 4.61
N SER A 139 -60.05 8.86 4.30
CA SER A 139 -60.55 9.39 3.05
C SER A 139 -59.74 8.84 1.86
N ILE A 140 -60.38 8.74 0.69
CA ILE A 140 -59.69 8.41 -0.56
C ILE A 140 -58.53 9.40 -0.82
N ASP A 141 -58.71 10.67 -0.42
CA ASP A 141 -57.68 11.69 -0.53
C ASP A 141 -56.51 11.44 0.44
N ASP A 142 -56.78 10.91 1.65
CA ASP A 142 -55.74 10.54 2.62
C ASP A 142 -54.91 9.35 2.13
N LEU A 143 -55.57 8.36 1.52
CA LEU A 143 -54.90 7.22 0.91
C LEU A 143 -54.02 7.63 -0.28
N ARG A 144 -54.49 8.56 -1.14
CA ARG A 144 -53.65 9.14 -2.21
C ARG A 144 -52.42 9.86 -1.65
N MET A 145 -52.62 10.69 -0.63
CA MET A 145 -51.54 11.41 0.06
C MET A 145 -50.51 10.45 0.66
N LEU A 146 -50.96 9.31 1.22
CA LEU A 146 -50.08 8.28 1.77
C LEU A 146 -49.27 7.57 0.67
N CYS A 147 -49.92 7.19 -0.43
CA CYS A 147 -49.25 6.60 -1.60
C CYS A 147 -48.18 7.54 -2.15
N GLU A 148 -48.52 8.81 -2.41
CA GLU A 148 -47.53 9.79 -2.89
C GLU A 148 -46.36 9.98 -1.90
N LYS A 149 -46.63 9.94 -0.60
CA LYS A 149 -45.58 10.06 0.43
C LYS A 149 -44.66 8.84 0.42
N LYS A 150 -45.20 7.64 0.24
CA LYS A 150 -44.43 6.39 0.11
C LYS A 150 -43.63 6.37 -1.20
N GLU A 151 -44.22 6.73 -2.32
CA GLU A 151 -43.54 6.87 -3.62
C GLU A 151 -42.37 7.84 -3.54
N ARG A 152 -42.55 9.01 -2.90
CA ARG A 152 -41.47 9.97 -2.66
C ARG A 152 -40.33 9.40 -1.81
N LYS A 153 -40.64 8.57 -0.79
CA LYS A 153 -39.61 7.90 0.02
C LYS A 153 -38.84 6.85 -0.78
N ILE A 154 -39.55 6.03 -1.57
CA ILE A 154 -38.96 5.02 -2.44
C ILE A 154 -38.04 5.70 -3.46
N SER A 155 -38.52 6.75 -4.13
CA SER A 155 -37.74 7.49 -5.12
C SER A 155 -36.44 8.08 -4.53
N ARG A 156 -36.49 8.62 -3.30
CA ARG A 156 -35.29 9.10 -2.60
C ARG A 156 -34.31 7.97 -2.27
N LYS A 157 -34.80 6.86 -1.72
CA LYS A 157 -33.96 5.69 -1.38
C LYS A 157 -33.32 5.09 -2.65
N GLN A 158 -34.06 5.01 -3.75
CA GLN A 158 -33.54 4.59 -5.06
C GLN A 158 -32.43 5.51 -5.59
N GLN A 159 -32.60 6.84 -5.47
CA GLN A 159 -31.55 7.78 -5.86
C GLN A 159 -30.29 7.62 -5.01
N THR A 160 -30.45 7.47 -3.69
CA THR A 160 -29.33 7.23 -2.78
C THR A 160 -28.63 5.91 -3.08
N TYR A 161 -29.38 4.84 -3.33
CA TYR A 161 -28.85 3.53 -3.71
C TYR A 161 -28.01 3.62 -4.99
N LYS A 162 -28.56 4.27 -6.02
CA LYS A 162 -27.85 4.50 -7.28
C LYS A 162 -26.56 5.29 -7.08
N ALA A 163 -26.59 6.33 -6.26
CA ALA A 163 -25.39 7.12 -5.95
C ALA A 163 -24.32 6.30 -5.20
N PHE A 164 -24.71 5.41 -4.29
CA PHE A 164 -23.76 4.51 -3.62
C PHE A 164 -23.20 3.47 -4.56
N GLN A 165 -24.02 2.89 -5.44
CA GLN A 165 -23.59 1.95 -6.46
C GLN A 165 -22.53 2.59 -7.37
N GLU A 166 -22.75 3.82 -7.84
CA GLU A 166 -21.79 4.56 -8.66
C GLU A 166 -20.46 4.80 -7.92
N LYS A 167 -20.50 5.11 -6.62
CA LYS A 167 -19.30 5.25 -5.78
C LYS A 167 -18.56 3.93 -5.59
N LEU A 168 -19.29 2.84 -5.33
CA LEU A 168 -18.71 1.51 -5.14
C LEU A 168 -17.98 1.07 -6.40
N GLU A 169 -18.62 1.20 -7.57
CA GLU A 169 -17.99 0.90 -8.86
C GLU A 169 -16.74 1.75 -9.10
N ALA A 170 -16.76 3.03 -8.72
CA ALA A 170 -15.58 3.89 -8.83
C ALA A 170 -14.44 3.43 -7.91
N CYS A 171 -14.75 3.02 -6.68
CA CYS A 171 -13.79 2.48 -5.72
C CYS A 171 -13.18 1.16 -6.20
N GLU A 172 -14.00 0.23 -6.70
CA GLU A 172 -13.55 -1.06 -7.26
C GLU A 172 -12.61 -0.85 -8.45
N LYS A 173 -13.01 0.01 -9.42
CA LYS A 173 -12.17 0.37 -10.56
C LYS A 173 -10.84 1.00 -10.11
N ALA A 174 -10.89 1.89 -9.12
CA ALA A 174 -9.68 2.53 -8.60
C ALA A 174 -8.76 1.53 -7.88
N LEU A 175 -9.31 0.55 -7.16
CA LEU A 175 -8.57 -0.52 -6.52
C LEU A 175 -7.90 -1.43 -7.57
N GLU A 176 -8.65 -1.87 -8.57
CA GLU A 176 -8.14 -2.70 -9.67
C GLU A 176 -6.99 -2.03 -10.41
N LEU A 177 -7.11 -0.74 -10.73
CA LEU A 177 -6.06 0.04 -11.37
C LEU A 177 -4.80 0.15 -10.50
N ARG A 178 -4.94 0.36 -9.18
CA ARG A 178 -3.79 0.39 -8.26
C ARG A 178 -3.14 -0.97 -8.14
N TRP A 179 -3.94 -2.04 -8.06
CA TRP A 179 -3.44 -3.41 -7.99
C TRP A 179 -2.65 -3.80 -9.24
N SER A 180 -3.19 -3.48 -10.43
CA SER A 180 -2.51 -3.70 -11.71
C SER A 180 -1.18 -2.91 -11.79
N LYS A 181 -1.17 -1.64 -11.35
CA LYS A 181 0.06 -0.85 -11.27
C LYS A 181 1.07 -1.46 -10.29
N PHE A 182 0.62 -1.92 -9.13
CA PHE A 182 1.48 -2.57 -8.15
C PHE A 182 2.10 -3.85 -8.71
N GLN A 183 1.31 -4.75 -9.31
CA GLN A 183 1.81 -5.98 -9.92
C GLN A 183 2.82 -5.71 -11.05
N ARG A 184 2.52 -4.71 -11.89
CA ARG A 184 3.45 -4.28 -12.94
C ARG A 184 4.77 -3.77 -12.35
N ASN A 185 4.70 -2.89 -11.35
CA ASN A 185 5.89 -2.33 -10.70
C ASN A 185 6.71 -3.41 -10.00
N ALA A 186 6.06 -4.33 -9.27
CA ALA A 186 6.71 -5.47 -8.62
C ALA A 186 7.45 -6.36 -9.64
N THR A 187 6.82 -6.63 -10.78
CA THR A 187 7.44 -7.39 -11.88
C THR A 187 8.64 -6.67 -12.48
N LEU A 188 8.54 -5.35 -12.69
CA LEU A 188 9.64 -4.52 -13.21
C LEU A 188 10.81 -4.47 -12.22
N LEU A 189 10.54 -4.27 -10.93
CA LEU A 189 11.57 -4.25 -9.88
C LEU A 189 12.29 -5.60 -9.78
N LYS A 190 11.56 -6.72 -9.85
CA LYS A 190 12.17 -8.06 -9.88
C LYS A 190 13.12 -8.24 -11.08
N ARG A 191 12.70 -7.75 -12.26
CA ARG A 191 13.53 -7.80 -13.48
C ARG A 191 14.75 -6.90 -13.34
N GLN A 192 14.59 -5.68 -12.87
CA GLN A 192 15.68 -4.72 -12.64
C GLN A 192 16.69 -5.30 -11.64
N LEU A 193 16.23 -5.80 -10.49
CA LEU A 193 17.06 -6.43 -9.49
C LEU A 193 17.88 -7.59 -10.06
N THR A 194 17.24 -8.47 -10.84
CA THR A 194 17.91 -9.60 -11.49
C THR A 194 18.94 -9.13 -12.52
N TRP A 195 18.62 -8.09 -13.29
CA TRP A 195 19.51 -7.54 -14.31
C TRP A 195 20.76 -6.91 -13.69
N GLN A 196 20.60 -6.06 -12.68
CA GLN A 196 21.71 -5.42 -11.97
C GLN A 196 22.58 -6.43 -11.22
N PHE A 197 21.94 -7.41 -10.58
CA PHE A 197 22.65 -8.52 -9.93
C PHE A 197 23.57 -9.27 -10.91
N ASN A 198 23.07 -9.59 -12.11
CA ASN A 198 23.88 -10.23 -13.15
C ASN A 198 24.95 -9.30 -13.72
N GLY A 199 24.70 -7.98 -13.77
CA GLY A 199 25.69 -6.97 -14.15
C GLY A 199 26.94 -7.03 -13.27
N HIS A 200 26.76 -7.14 -11.95
CA HIS A 200 27.87 -7.30 -11.01
C HIS A 200 28.51 -8.69 -11.06
N LEU A 201 27.70 -9.77 -11.10
CA LEU A 201 28.21 -11.15 -11.17
C LEU A 201 29.09 -11.40 -12.41
N LYS A 202 28.78 -10.74 -13.53
CA LYS A 202 29.55 -10.86 -14.79
C LYS A 202 31.02 -10.46 -14.63
N LYS A 203 31.38 -9.63 -13.64
CA LYS A 203 32.79 -9.28 -13.34
C LYS A 203 33.64 -10.51 -12.98
N LYS A 204 33.01 -11.58 -12.48
CA LYS A 204 33.66 -12.87 -12.17
C LYS A 204 33.24 -14.00 -13.13
N GLY A 205 32.53 -13.66 -14.22
CA GLY A 205 31.98 -14.63 -15.17
C GLY A 205 30.83 -15.48 -14.61
N ILE A 206 30.25 -15.09 -13.48
CA ILE A 206 29.17 -15.80 -12.81
C ILE A 206 27.83 -15.30 -13.36
N SER A 207 26.79 -16.14 -13.31
CA SER A 207 25.41 -15.75 -13.61
C SER A 207 24.49 -16.16 -12.45
N GLY A 208 23.35 -15.51 -12.30
CA GLY A 208 22.42 -15.82 -11.23
C GLY A 208 20.98 -15.46 -11.55
N GLN A 209 20.07 -15.98 -10.74
CA GLN A 209 18.63 -15.73 -10.85
C GLN A 209 18.08 -15.38 -9.47
N ILE A 210 17.21 -14.37 -9.42
CA ILE A 210 16.53 -13.96 -8.20
C ILE A 210 15.04 -14.29 -8.35
N LYS A 211 14.53 -15.15 -7.47
CA LYS A 211 13.12 -15.52 -7.42
C LYS A 211 12.50 -14.87 -6.18
N VAL A 212 11.65 -13.87 -6.43
CA VAL A 212 10.80 -13.25 -5.42
C VAL A 212 9.39 -13.80 -5.58
N SER A 213 8.82 -14.33 -4.50
CA SER A 213 7.44 -14.78 -4.36
C SER A 213 6.75 -13.91 -3.31
N TYR A 214 5.73 -13.16 -3.72
CA TYR A 214 5.03 -12.25 -2.81
C TYR A 214 3.97 -13.00 -1.98
N GLU A 215 3.39 -14.04 -2.56
CA GLU A 215 2.41 -14.92 -1.93
C GLU A 215 3.03 -15.72 -0.78
N GLU A 216 4.21 -16.29 -1.01
CA GLU A 216 4.93 -17.08 -0.01
C GLU A 216 5.83 -16.21 0.89
N GLN A 217 5.97 -14.92 0.57
CA GLN A 217 6.88 -13.99 1.25
C GLN A 217 8.34 -14.49 1.26
N THR A 218 8.77 -15.12 0.15
CA THR A 218 10.11 -15.69 0.02
C THR A 218 10.95 -14.97 -1.04
N LEU A 219 12.26 -14.91 -0.78
CA LEU A 219 13.27 -14.49 -1.74
C LEU A 219 14.35 -15.58 -1.78
N SER A 220 14.55 -16.16 -2.96
CA SER A 220 15.65 -17.10 -3.21
C SER A 220 16.60 -16.55 -4.26
N VAL A 221 17.90 -16.73 -4.00
CA VAL A 221 18.99 -16.33 -4.87
C VAL A 221 19.67 -17.60 -5.35
N GLU A 222 19.73 -17.76 -6.66
CA GLU A 222 20.30 -18.92 -7.33
C GLU A 222 21.50 -18.46 -8.14
N VAL A 223 22.62 -19.20 -8.06
CA VAL A 223 23.87 -18.81 -8.72
C VAL A 223 24.40 -19.98 -9.53
N LYS A 224 24.86 -19.67 -10.75
CA LYS A 224 25.50 -20.62 -11.67
C LYS A 224 26.95 -20.20 -11.91
N MET A 225 27.86 -21.10 -11.56
CA MET A 225 29.31 -20.90 -11.67
C MET A 225 29.84 -21.26 -13.07
N PRO A 226 30.97 -20.66 -13.52
CA PRO A 226 31.60 -20.99 -14.79
C PRO A 226 32.00 -22.47 -14.90
N GLN A 227 32.46 -23.07 -13.79
CA GLN A 227 32.83 -24.49 -13.72
C GLN A 227 31.64 -25.44 -13.87
N ASP A 228 30.43 -24.96 -13.57
CA ASP A 228 29.17 -25.68 -13.72
C ASP A 228 28.47 -25.30 -15.05
N ALA A 229 29.20 -24.75 -16.04
CA ALA A 229 28.59 -24.33 -17.31
C ALA A 229 28.02 -25.49 -18.12
N SER A 230 28.65 -26.67 -18.04
CA SER A 230 28.28 -27.91 -18.75
C SER A 230 27.18 -28.73 -18.06
N SER A 231 26.93 -28.50 -16.76
CA SER A 231 25.80 -29.06 -16.02
C SER A 231 24.68 -28.02 -15.90
N SER A 232 23.42 -28.45 -15.90
CA SER A 232 22.29 -27.55 -15.59
C SER A 232 22.19 -27.22 -14.09
N SER A 233 23.24 -27.52 -13.30
CA SER A 233 23.24 -27.40 -11.85
C SER A 233 23.32 -25.93 -11.43
N VAL A 234 22.15 -25.33 -11.25
CA VAL A 234 22.00 -24.08 -10.52
C VAL A 234 22.11 -24.41 -9.02
N ARG A 235 23.01 -23.74 -8.30
CA ARG A 235 23.18 -23.96 -6.86
C ARG A 235 22.41 -22.90 -6.08
N ASP A 236 21.65 -23.35 -5.09
CA ASP A 236 21.18 -22.48 -4.01
C ASP A 236 22.39 -21.97 -3.22
N THR A 237 22.27 -20.79 -2.60
CA THR A 237 23.28 -20.13 -1.76
C THR A 237 23.91 -21.05 -0.70
N ARG A 238 23.19 -22.09 -0.26
CA ARG A 238 23.63 -23.10 0.71
C ARG A 238 24.71 -24.05 0.17
N GLY A 239 24.77 -24.25 -1.14
CA GLY A 239 25.74 -25.13 -1.82
C GLY A 239 26.99 -24.42 -2.35
N LEU A 240 27.15 -23.13 -2.05
CA LEU A 240 28.29 -22.31 -2.47
C LEU A 240 29.44 -22.39 -1.44
N SER A 241 30.68 -22.23 -1.91
CA SER A 241 31.81 -22.00 -1.01
C SER A 241 31.63 -20.69 -0.23
N GLY A 242 32.33 -20.55 0.91
CA GLY A 242 32.24 -19.36 1.75
C GLY A 242 32.50 -18.06 0.98
N GLY A 243 33.54 -18.03 0.14
CA GLY A 243 33.89 -16.86 -0.67
C GLY A 243 32.93 -16.59 -1.83
N GLU A 244 32.38 -17.63 -2.48
CA GLU A 244 31.35 -17.47 -3.51
C GLU A 244 30.05 -16.93 -2.93
N ARG A 245 29.66 -17.39 -1.74
CA ARG A 245 28.50 -16.89 -1.01
C ARG A 245 28.69 -15.42 -0.66
N SER A 246 29.82 -15.04 -0.05
CA SER A 246 30.10 -13.63 0.28
C SER A 246 30.09 -12.74 -0.98
N PHE A 247 30.68 -13.20 -2.09
CA PHE A 247 30.71 -12.42 -3.33
C PHE A 247 29.31 -12.25 -3.94
N SER A 248 28.50 -13.31 -3.94
CA SER A 248 27.14 -13.27 -4.45
C SER A 248 26.26 -12.36 -3.58
N THR A 249 26.40 -12.43 -2.25
CA THR A 249 25.71 -11.52 -1.32
C THR A 249 26.09 -10.07 -1.58
N LEU A 250 27.36 -9.78 -1.82
CA LEU A 250 27.81 -8.42 -2.15
C LEU A 250 27.19 -7.93 -3.47
N CYS A 251 27.22 -8.75 -4.52
CA CYS A 251 26.59 -8.40 -5.80
C CYS A 251 25.10 -8.13 -5.66
N PHE A 252 24.41 -8.90 -4.81
CA PHE A 252 23.00 -8.69 -4.49
C PHE A 252 22.77 -7.37 -3.74
N ALA A 253 23.62 -7.05 -2.76
CA ALA A 253 23.55 -5.79 -2.04
C ALA A 253 23.77 -4.58 -2.96
N LEU A 254 24.77 -4.63 -3.85
CA LEU A 254 25.03 -3.57 -4.84
C LEU A 254 23.83 -3.35 -5.76
N ALA A 255 23.21 -4.43 -6.26
CA ALA A 255 22.00 -4.34 -7.09
C ALA A 255 20.83 -3.67 -6.34
N LEU A 256 20.67 -3.94 -5.05
CA LEU A 256 19.67 -3.25 -4.22
C LEU A 256 20.02 -1.78 -3.98
N HIS A 257 21.30 -1.45 -3.81
CA HIS A 257 21.76 -0.08 -3.63
C HIS A 257 21.60 0.79 -4.88
N GLU A 258 21.63 0.21 -6.08
CA GLU A 258 21.25 0.92 -7.31
C GLU A 258 19.78 1.28 -7.38
N MET A 259 18.93 0.43 -6.79
CA MET A 259 17.48 0.61 -6.80
C MET A 259 16.99 1.49 -5.65
N THR A 260 17.86 1.86 -4.72
CA THR A 260 17.53 2.63 -3.52
C THR A 260 18.35 3.91 -3.48
N GLU A 261 17.69 5.06 -3.32
CA GLU A 261 18.37 6.34 -3.16
C GLU A 261 18.70 6.56 -1.69
N ALA A 262 19.98 6.79 -1.38
CA ALA A 262 20.42 7.14 -0.03
C ALA A 262 21.59 8.13 -0.09
N PRO A 263 21.60 9.19 0.74
CA PRO A 263 22.66 10.19 0.76
C PRO A 263 23.96 9.66 1.39
N PHE A 264 23.85 8.75 2.36
CA PHE A 264 24.97 8.06 2.99
C PHE A 264 24.73 6.55 2.97
N ARG A 265 25.80 5.77 2.81
CA ARG A 265 25.79 4.31 2.89
C ARG A 265 27.03 3.83 3.62
N ALA A 266 26.86 2.80 4.44
CA ALA A 266 27.96 2.16 5.14
C ALA A 266 27.88 0.65 4.96
N MET A 267 29.02 0.01 4.69
CA MET A 267 29.16 -1.45 4.68
C MET A 267 30.27 -1.85 5.63
N ASP A 268 29.95 -2.78 6.51
CA ASP A 268 30.88 -3.38 7.44
C ASP A 268 31.13 -4.84 7.06
N GLU A 269 32.35 -5.32 7.26
CA GLU A 269 32.75 -6.73 7.06
C GLU A 269 32.34 -7.33 5.71
N PHE A 270 32.31 -6.51 4.65
CA PHE A 270 31.80 -6.93 3.33
C PHE A 270 32.67 -7.98 2.62
N ASP A 271 33.93 -8.16 3.04
CA ASP A 271 34.92 -9.04 2.42
C ASP A 271 35.26 -10.28 3.26
N VAL A 272 34.52 -10.54 4.33
CA VAL A 272 34.74 -11.70 5.19
C VAL A 272 34.49 -13.00 4.42
N PHE A 273 35.35 -13.99 4.66
CA PHE A 273 35.39 -15.30 3.96
C PHE A 273 35.81 -15.24 2.47
N MET A 274 36.23 -14.07 1.96
CA MET A 274 36.80 -13.96 0.61
C MET A 274 38.31 -14.20 0.60
N ASP A 275 38.78 -14.90 -0.43
CA ASP A 275 40.21 -15.00 -0.75
C ASP A 275 40.76 -13.67 -1.30
N ALA A 276 42.09 -13.56 -1.42
CA ALA A 276 42.74 -12.32 -1.86
C ALA A 276 42.28 -11.85 -3.25
N VAL A 277 42.02 -12.80 -4.17
CA VAL A 277 41.57 -12.48 -5.54
C VAL A 277 40.14 -11.95 -5.54
N SER A 278 39.21 -12.64 -4.88
CA SER A 278 37.81 -12.22 -4.82
C SER A 278 37.67 -10.91 -4.04
N ARG A 279 38.44 -10.74 -2.96
CA ARG A 279 38.47 -9.50 -2.18
C ARG A 279 38.86 -8.30 -3.04
N LYS A 280 39.92 -8.43 -3.84
CA LYS A 280 40.35 -7.36 -4.75
C LYS A 280 39.25 -6.99 -5.76
N ILE A 281 38.64 -7.98 -6.40
CA ILE A 281 37.55 -7.76 -7.37
C ILE A 281 36.34 -7.09 -6.71
N SER A 282 35.95 -7.56 -5.52
CA SER A 282 34.85 -6.99 -4.73
C SER A 282 35.12 -5.53 -4.36
N LEU A 283 36.32 -5.25 -3.85
CA LEU A 283 36.72 -3.92 -3.42
C LEU A 283 36.75 -2.93 -4.59
N ASP A 284 37.37 -3.31 -5.72
CA ASP A 284 37.35 -2.52 -6.95
C ASP A 284 35.89 -2.27 -7.40
N ALA A 285 35.04 -3.29 -7.38
CA ALA A 285 33.65 -3.17 -7.79
C ALA A 285 32.83 -2.21 -6.92
N ILE A 286 33.01 -2.27 -5.60
CA ILE A 286 32.34 -1.39 -4.64
C ILE A 286 32.84 0.05 -4.77
N VAL A 287 34.16 0.25 -4.93
CA VAL A 287 34.75 1.59 -5.07
C VAL A 287 34.28 2.24 -6.36
N ASP A 288 34.34 1.53 -7.50
CA ASP A 288 33.83 2.01 -8.78
C ASP A 288 32.34 2.39 -8.67
N PHE A 289 31.57 1.56 -7.96
CA PHE A 289 30.17 1.80 -7.69
C PHE A 289 29.95 3.10 -6.90
N ALA A 290 30.68 3.27 -5.81
CA ALA A 290 30.61 4.44 -4.94
C ALA A 290 31.03 5.73 -5.65
N LEU A 291 32.03 5.67 -6.54
CA LEU A 291 32.47 6.82 -7.32
C LEU A 291 31.44 7.24 -8.39
N THR A 292 30.73 6.28 -8.96
CA THR A 292 29.72 6.51 -10.00
C THR A 292 28.42 7.06 -9.40
N HIS A 293 28.02 6.54 -8.24
CA HIS A 293 26.83 6.99 -7.52
C HIS A 293 27.25 8.01 -6.47
N GLY A 294 27.12 9.31 -6.77
CA GLY A 294 27.58 10.47 -5.99
C GLY A 294 27.01 10.67 -4.58
N SER A 295 26.71 9.59 -3.85
CA SER A 295 26.44 9.51 -2.42
C SER A 295 27.73 9.28 -1.62
N GLN A 296 27.70 9.56 -0.31
CA GLN A 296 28.82 9.24 0.57
C GLN A 296 28.82 7.76 0.96
N TRP A 297 29.99 7.11 0.84
CA TRP A 297 30.17 5.70 1.20
C TRP A 297 31.23 5.52 2.29
N ILE A 298 30.94 4.64 3.24
CA ILE A 298 31.85 4.25 4.32
C ILE A 298 32.04 2.73 4.24
N PHE A 299 33.28 2.29 4.06
CA PHE A 299 33.62 0.88 4.02
C PHE A 299 34.50 0.55 5.23
N ILE A 300 34.07 -0.43 6.02
CA ILE A 300 34.81 -0.94 7.16
C ILE A 300 35.22 -2.38 6.83
N THR A 301 36.51 -2.65 6.92
CA THR A 301 37.08 -3.99 6.72
C THR A 301 38.24 -4.21 7.69
N PRO A 302 38.35 -5.41 8.29
CA PRO A 302 39.53 -5.78 9.07
C PRO A 302 40.75 -6.10 8.18
N HIS A 303 40.59 -6.17 6.87
CA HIS A 303 41.63 -6.54 5.92
C HIS A 303 42.42 -5.32 5.39
N ASP A 304 43.58 -5.61 4.81
CA ASP A 304 44.43 -4.58 4.22
C ASP A 304 43.76 -3.88 3.01
N ILE A 305 43.77 -2.55 3.05
CA ILE A 305 43.21 -1.65 2.03
C ILE A 305 44.29 -1.02 1.13
N SER A 306 45.52 -1.51 1.19
CA SER A 306 46.64 -1.09 0.33
C SER A 306 46.30 -1.20 -1.16
N MET A 307 45.49 -2.18 -1.54
CA MET A 307 45.09 -2.49 -2.91
C MET A 307 44.14 -1.46 -3.55
N VAL A 308 43.47 -0.60 -2.74
CA VAL A 308 42.55 0.42 -3.25
C VAL A 308 43.32 1.44 -4.08
N LYS A 309 42.83 1.81 -5.26
CA LYS A 309 43.48 2.85 -6.08
C LYS A 309 43.37 4.21 -5.41
N HIS A 310 44.39 5.04 -5.59
CA HIS A 310 44.29 6.44 -5.16
C HIS A 310 43.35 7.20 -6.09
N ASP A 311 42.44 7.96 -5.49
CA ASP A 311 41.51 8.86 -6.16
C ASP A 311 41.27 10.06 -5.22
N GLU A 312 41.04 11.24 -5.78
CA GLU A 312 40.80 12.48 -5.00
C GLU A 312 39.56 12.36 -4.10
N ARG A 313 38.59 11.53 -4.48
CA ARG A 313 37.34 11.30 -3.74
C ARG A 313 37.43 10.15 -2.75
N ILE A 314 38.59 9.47 -2.65
CA ILE A 314 38.79 8.32 -1.76
C ILE A 314 39.71 8.71 -0.61
N LYS A 315 39.19 8.63 0.62
CA LYS A 315 39.97 8.76 1.85
C LYS A 315 40.20 7.38 2.48
N LYS A 316 41.46 6.99 2.64
CA LYS A 316 41.85 5.78 3.37
C LYS A 316 42.23 6.15 4.80
N GLN A 317 41.74 5.40 5.78
CA GLN A 317 42.10 5.55 7.19
C GLN A 317 42.35 4.17 7.77
N GLN A 318 43.55 3.96 8.31
CA GLN A 318 43.92 2.72 8.97
C GLN A 318 43.99 2.97 10.48
N MET A 319 43.27 2.17 11.27
CA MET A 319 43.34 2.24 12.72
C MET A 319 44.60 1.53 13.21
N ALA A 320 45.25 2.09 14.24
CA ALA A 320 46.34 1.40 14.92
C ALA A 320 45.82 0.10 15.55
N ALA A 321 46.65 -0.94 15.57
CA ALA A 321 46.30 -2.18 16.25
C ALA A 321 45.92 -1.89 17.72
N PRO A 322 44.85 -2.52 18.25
CA PRO A 322 44.48 -2.33 19.65
C PRO A 322 45.69 -2.68 20.53
N ARG A 323 46.07 -1.75 21.42
CA ARG A 323 47.16 -1.99 22.38
C ARG A 323 46.68 -3.13 23.28
N GLY A 324 47.31 -4.30 23.14
CA GLY A 324 47.10 -5.44 24.01
C GLY A 324 47.59 -5.18 25.44
#